data_AF-A0AAV5PER4-F1
#
_entry.id   AF-A0AAV5PER4-F1
#
_cell.length_a   1.000
_cell.length_b   1.000
_cell.length_c   1.000
_cell.angle_alpha   90.00
_cell.angle_beta   90.00
_cell.angle_gamma   90.00
#
_symmetry.space_group_name_H-M   'P 1'
#
loop_
_entity.id
_entity.type
_entity.pdbx_description
1 polymer ?
#
loop_
_entity_poly.entity_id
_entity_poly.type
_entity_poly.pdbx_seq_one_letter_code
_entity_poly.pdbx_strand_id
1 'polypeptide(L)'
;MVGGLTTALKKLRDSQGQDPENPFKAFGFDYRYVADGNDLESMINAFSEIRDVNHPLVLHINTLKGKGYQPAIEDEEKHHWVRPFNLSDDSSKSITAGSTPAGIAIKTVASAIDGGQENIMAITAAIPGAFGLDTFKESYPDHYLDVGIAEQDSVAFAAGFAKAGGQPVLFENSTFPAAGL
;
A
#
# COMPACT_ATOMS: atom_id res chain seq x y z
N MET A 1 -5.03 1.95 2.40
CA MET A 1 -5.86 1.91 1.17
C MET A 1 -6.97 2.94 1.29
N VAL A 2 -7.16 3.75 0.26
CA VAL A 2 -8.23 4.75 0.18
C VAL A 2 -9.20 4.29 -0.92
N GLY A 3 -10.51 4.40 -0.70
CA GLY A 3 -11.52 4.09 -1.71
C GLY A 3 -12.57 3.06 -1.30
N GLY A 4 -13.58 2.89 -2.17
CA GLY A 4 -14.80 2.13 -1.87
C GLY A 4 -14.59 0.67 -1.51
N LEU A 5 -13.57 0.01 -2.08
CA LEU A 5 -13.27 -1.40 -1.77
C LEU A 5 -12.82 -1.58 -0.32
N THR A 6 -12.01 -0.66 0.22
CA THR A 6 -11.55 -0.76 1.62
C THR A 6 -12.72 -0.64 2.60
N THR A 7 -13.67 0.26 2.31
CA THR A 7 -14.91 0.39 3.08
C THR A 7 -15.75 -0.88 3.01
N ALA A 8 -15.92 -1.45 1.81
CA ALA A 8 -16.66 -2.69 1.61
C ALA A 8 -16.01 -3.88 2.36
N LEU A 9 -14.69 -4.03 2.27
CA LEU A 9 -13.94 -5.07 3.00
C LEU A 9 -14.06 -4.90 4.51
N LYS A 10 -14.04 -3.66 5.02
CA LYS A 10 -14.26 -3.41 6.44
C LYS A 10 -15.67 -3.84 6.88
N LYS A 11 -16.70 -3.44 6.16
CA LYS A 11 -18.10 -3.86 6.41
C LYS A 11 -18.25 -5.38 6.42
N LEU A 12 -17.64 -6.05 5.44
CA LEU A 12 -17.63 -7.52 5.38
C LEU A 12 -16.93 -8.13 6.60
N ARG A 13 -15.80 -7.59 7.05
CA ARG A 13 -15.12 -8.08 8.26
C ARG A 13 -15.95 -7.85 9.53
N ASP A 14 -16.51 -6.65 9.70
CA ASP A 14 -17.33 -6.29 10.87
C ASP A 14 -18.61 -7.15 10.96
N SER A 15 -19.17 -7.53 9.82
CA SER A 15 -20.39 -8.35 9.68
C SER A 15 -20.14 -9.86 9.60
N GLN A 16 -18.91 -10.34 9.80
CA GLN A 16 -18.56 -11.76 9.63
C GLN A 16 -18.93 -12.31 8.23
N GLY A 17 -18.75 -11.47 7.21
CA GLY A 17 -19.00 -11.78 5.81
C GLY A 17 -20.46 -11.67 5.36
N GLN A 18 -21.35 -11.17 6.23
CA GLN A 18 -22.80 -11.14 5.99
C GLN A 18 -23.32 -9.81 5.44
N ASP A 19 -22.45 -8.82 5.23
CA ASP A 19 -22.88 -7.53 4.67
C ASP A 19 -23.54 -7.73 3.29
N PRO A 20 -24.75 -7.18 3.07
CA PRO A 20 -25.47 -7.34 1.81
C PRO A 20 -24.79 -6.61 0.64
N GLU A 21 -24.00 -5.57 0.91
CA GLU A 21 -23.23 -4.81 -0.08
C GLU A 21 -21.88 -5.50 -0.37
N ASN A 22 -21.95 -6.77 -0.78
CA ASN A 22 -20.77 -7.57 -1.08
C ASN A 22 -20.36 -7.44 -2.57
N PRO A 23 -19.24 -6.75 -2.89
CA PRO A 23 -18.83 -6.53 -4.28
C PRO A 23 -18.48 -7.85 -5.00
N PHE A 24 -18.00 -8.87 -4.29
CA PHE A 24 -17.66 -10.16 -4.89
C PHE A 24 -18.90 -10.90 -5.35
N LYS A 25 -19.96 -10.90 -4.54
CA LYS A 25 -21.26 -11.44 -4.96
C LYS A 25 -21.86 -10.64 -6.12
N ALA A 26 -21.70 -9.32 -6.12
CA ALA A 26 -22.14 -8.47 -7.22
C ALA A 26 -21.43 -8.78 -8.55
N PHE A 27 -20.17 -9.24 -8.50
CA PHE A 27 -19.44 -9.75 -9.67
C PHE A 27 -19.78 -11.20 -10.05
N GLY A 28 -20.71 -11.84 -9.34
CA GLY A 28 -21.15 -13.22 -9.62
C GLY A 28 -20.29 -14.29 -8.97
N PHE A 29 -19.43 -13.95 -8.01
CA PHE A 29 -18.65 -14.92 -7.26
C PHE A 29 -19.39 -15.42 -6.02
N ASP A 30 -19.26 -16.71 -5.74
CA ASP A 30 -19.53 -17.23 -4.41
C ASP A 30 -18.52 -16.64 -3.42
N TYR A 31 -18.93 -16.48 -2.17
CA TYR A 31 -18.14 -15.78 -1.16
C TYR A 31 -18.14 -16.52 0.18
N ARG A 32 -16.95 -16.76 0.71
CA ARG A 32 -16.71 -17.36 2.02
C ARG A 32 -15.77 -16.47 2.82
N TYR A 33 -16.16 -16.12 4.05
CA TYR A 33 -15.33 -15.32 4.96
C TYR A 33 -14.76 -16.18 6.08
N VAL A 34 -13.46 -16.06 6.38
CA VAL A 34 -12.76 -16.71 7.49
C VAL A 34 -12.28 -15.64 8.46
N ALA A 35 -12.88 -15.58 9.64
CA ALA A 35 -12.61 -14.56 10.65
C ALA A 35 -11.24 -14.71 11.31
N ASP A 36 -10.81 -15.96 11.55
CA ASP A 36 -9.50 -16.28 12.11
C ASP A 36 -8.62 -16.96 11.06
N GLY A 37 -8.03 -16.13 10.19
CA GLY A 37 -7.14 -16.58 9.13
C GLY A 37 -5.75 -16.99 9.59
N ASN A 38 -5.45 -16.84 10.87
CA ASN A 38 -4.17 -17.24 11.45
C ASN A 38 -4.26 -18.52 12.27
N ASP A 39 -5.43 -19.15 12.33
CA ASP A 39 -5.63 -20.45 12.94
C ASP A 39 -5.54 -21.57 11.88
N LEU A 40 -4.67 -22.54 12.14
CA LEU A 40 -4.37 -23.61 11.18
C LEU A 40 -5.59 -24.50 10.95
N GLU A 41 -6.34 -24.83 12.01
CA GLU A 41 -7.52 -25.69 11.89
C GLU A 41 -8.64 -25.01 11.11
N SER A 42 -8.90 -23.73 11.38
CA SER A 42 -9.84 -22.89 10.64
C SER A 42 -9.51 -22.84 9.16
N MET A 43 -8.23 -22.71 8.81
CA MET A 43 -7.79 -22.69 7.42
C MET A 43 -7.92 -24.07 6.75
N ILE A 44 -7.53 -25.16 7.43
CA ILE A 44 -7.70 -26.52 6.90
C ILE A 44 -9.17 -26.81 6.62
N ASN A 45 -10.07 -26.44 7.54
CA ASN A 45 -11.50 -26.61 7.38
C ASN A 45 -12.03 -25.78 6.19
N ALA A 46 -11.68 -24.50 6.13
CA ALA A 46 -12.10 -23.62 5.04
C ALA A 46 -11.65 -24.12 3.66
N PHE A 47 -10.39 -24.57 3.53
CA PHE A 47 -9.90 -25.16 2.28
C PHE A 47 -10.57 -26.50 1.95
N SER A 48 -10.85 -27.33 2.97
CA SER A 48 -11.54 -28.61 2.77
C SER A 48 -12.99 -28.43 2.30
N GLU A 49 -13.69 -27.42 2.81
CA GLU A 49 -15.06 -27.06 2.41
C GLU A 49 -15.14 -26.65 0.93
N ILE A 50 -14.14 -25.90 0.44
CA ILE A 50 -14.17 -25.33 -0.92
C ILE A 50 -13.42 -26.16 -1.97
N ARG A 51 -12.72 -27.23 -1.56
CA ARG A 51 -11.82 -28.02 -2.44
C ARG A 51 -12.50 -28.50 -3.72
N ASP A 52 -13.75 -28.94 -3.61
CA ASP A 52 -14.47 -29.60 -4.70
C ASP A 52 -15.44 -28.64 -5.43
N VAL A 53 -15.38 -27.33 -5.13
CA VAL A 53 -16.14 -26.29 -5.82
C VAL A 53 -15.64 -26.16 -7.27
N ASN A 54 -16.56 -26.22 -8.23
CA ASN A 54 -16.25 -26.29 -9.67
C ASN A 54 -16.44 -24.96 -10.43
N HIS A 55 -16.52 -23.85 -9.69
CA HIS A 55 -16.69 -22.50 -10.23
C HIS A 55 -15.92 -21.48 -9.36
N PRO A 56 -15.67 -20.25 -9.86
CA PRO A 56 -14.91 -19.26 -9.12
C PRO A 56 -15.59 -18.83 -7.80
N LEU A 57 -14.81 -18.78 -6.72
CA LEU A 57 -15.22 -18.34 -5.39
C LEU A 57 -14.14 -17.42 -4.81
N VAL A 58 -14.56 -16.45 -4.01
CA VAL A 58 -13.68 -15.62 -3.18
C VAL A 58 -13.66 -16.15 -1.74
N LEU A 59 -12.49 -16.65 -1.32
CA LEU A 59 -12.19 -16.93 0.08
C LEU A 59 -11.52 -15.71 0.72
N HIS A 60 -12.28 -14.92 1.47
CA HIS A 60 -11.77 -13.75 2.18
C HIS A 60 -11.28 -14.14 3.58
N ILE A 61 -9.96 -14.07 3.77
CA ILE A 61 -9.28 -14.51 4.99
C ILE A 61 -8.82 -13.27 5.78
N ASN A 62 -9.21 -13.17 7.05
CA ASN A 62 -8.78 -12.08 7.93
C ASN A 62 -7.54 -12.50 8.74
N THR A 63 -6.42 -11.80 8.52
CA THR A 63 -5.14 -12.08 9.18
C THR A 63 -4.62 -10.86 9.96
N LEU A 64 -3.79 -11.11 10.97
CA LEU A 64 -3.02 -10.09 11.68
C LEU A 64 -1.63 -9.93 11.03
N LYS A 65 -1.33 -8.73 10.51
CA LYS A 65 0.00 -8.38 9.99
C LYS A 65 1.00 -8.38 11.14
N GLY A 66 2.20 -8.93 10.90
CA GLY A 66 3.24 -9.07 11.93
C GLY A 66 3.01 -10.18 12.97
N LYS A 67 1.95 -10.99 12.86
CA LYS A 67 1.68 -12.07 13.83
C LYS A 67 2.90 -12.98 14.03
N GLY A 68 3.27 -13.18 15.30
CA GLY A 68 4.47 -13.93 15.69
C GLY A 68 5.65 -13.05 16.11
N TYR A 69 5.57 -11.73 15.90
CA TYR A 69 6.57 -10.78 16.38
C TYR A 69 5.92 -9.50 16.91
N GLN A 70 5.97 -9.29 18.24
CA GLN A 70 5.25 -8.21 18.91
C GLN A 70 5.57 -6.80 18.37
N PRO A 71 6.84 -6.43 18.12
CA PRO A 71 7.15 -5.13 17.52
C PRO A 71 6.53 -4.92 16.13
N ALA A 72 6.34 -5.98 15.34
CA ALA A 72 5.69 -5.89 14.03
C ALA A 72 4.16 -5.81 14.09
N ILE A 73 3.55 -6.23 15.20
CA ILE A 73 2.13 -6.03 15.46
C ILE A 73 1.88 -4.59 15.93
N GLU A 74 2.78 -4.05 16.76
CA GLU A 74 2.69 -2.69 17.30
C GLU A 74 2.96 -1.63 16.24
N ASP A 75 3.90 -1.89 15.33
CA ASP A 75 4.25 -0.99 14.23
C ASP A 75 4.37 -1.77 12.90
N GLU A 76 3.19 -2.05 12.32
CA GLU A 76 3.04 -2.81 11.07
C GLU A 76 3.71 -2.13 9.87
N GLU A 77 3.77 -0.80 9.86
CA GLU A 77 4.32 -0.02 8.76
C GLU A 77 5.85 -0.02 8.82
N LYS A 78 6.44 0.22 10.00
CA LYS A 78 7.90 0.09 10.20
C LYS A 78 8.39 -1.32 9.88
N HIS A 79 7.57 -2.34 10.14
CA HIS A 79 7.91 -3.74 9.88
C HIS A 79 7.44 -4.28 8.52
N HIS A 80 6.84 -3.44 7.67
CA HIS A 80 6.48 -3.84 6.30
C HIS A 80 7.72 -4.29 5.52
N TRP A 81 8.85 -3.60 5.74
CA TRP A 81 10.16 -3.99 5.26
C TRP A 81 11.24 -3.44 6.20
N VAL A 82 12.16 -4.29 6.65
CA VAL A 82 13.25 -3.90 7.55
C VAL A 82 14.60 -4.38 7.02
N ARG A 83 15.64 -3.62 7.33
CA ARG A 83 17.03 -4.07 7.20
C ARG A 83 17.32 -5.15 8.25
N PRO A 84 18.43 -5.90 8.12
CA PRO A 84 18.84 -6.84 9.17
C PRO A 84 18.84 -6.19 10.56
N PHE A 85 18.15 -6.82 11.50
CA PHE A 85 17.94 -6.37 12.87
C PHE A 85 18.14 -7.54 13.84
N ASN A 86 18.13 -7.27 15.13
CA ASN A 86 18.22 -8.28 16.17
C ASN A 86 16.80 -8.65 16.65
N LEU A 87 16.40 -9.91 16.47
CA LEU A 87 15.04 -10.36 16.79
C LEU A 87 14.70 -10.22 18.28
N SER A 88 15.69 -10.33 19.17
CA SER A 88 15.48 -10.29 20.63
C SER A 88 15.09 -8.92 21.17
N ASP A 89 15.49 -7.83 20.51
CA ASP A 89 15.33 -6.46 21.02
C ASP A 89 14.92 -5.42 19.96
N ASP A 90 14.62 -5.86 18.73
CA ASP A 90 14.27 -5.01 17.57
C ASP A 90 15.37 -4.00 17.15
N SER A 91 16.59 -4.15 17.68
CA SER A 91 17.66 -3.20 17.39
C SER A 91 18.17 -3.36 15.96
N SER A 92 18.22 -2.25 15.23
CA SER A 92 18.75 -2.21 13.86
C SER A 92 20.26 -2.44 13.87
N LYS A 93 20.76 -3.25 12.91
CA LYS A 93 22.21 -3.30 12.66
C LYS A 93 22.63 -2.02 11.97
N SER A 94 23.57 -1.30 12.59
CA SER A 94 24.11 -0.05 12.02
C SER A 94 24.71 -0.29 10.64
N ILE A 95 24.24 0.48 9.66
CA ILE A 95 24.83 0.56 8.32
C ILE A 95 24.91 2.04 7.99
N THR A 96 26.10 2.52 7.64
CA THR A 96 26.28 3.88 7.11
C THR A 96 25.56 4.02 5.78
N ALA A 97 24.59 4.92 5.71
CA ALA A 97 23.92 5.28 4.47
C ALA A 97 24.57 6.53 3.88
N GLY A 98 25.11 6.41 2.66
CA GLY A 98 25.50 7.56 1.84
C GLY A 98 24.28 8.24 1.20
N SER A 99 24.51 9.26 0.39
CA SER A 99 23.45 9.86 -0.43
C SER A 99 22.89 8.83 -1.42
N THR A 100 21.56 8.77 -1.53
CA THR A 100 20.86 7.95 -2.51
C THR A 100 20.31 8.84 -3.63
N PRO A 101 20.14 8.31 -4.85
CA PRO A 101 19.48 9.04 -5.93
C PRO A 101 18.09 9.57 -5.52
N ALA A 102 17.30 8.74 -4.82
CA ALA A 102 16.01 9.13 -4.27
C ALA A 102 16.12 10.32 -3.30
N GLY A 103 17.10 10.29 -2.39
CA GLY A 103 17.36 11.37 -1.46
C GLY A 103 17.79 12.68 -2.14
N ILE A 104 18.49 12.61 -3.27
CA ILE A 104 18.84 13.79 -4.07
C ILE A 104 17.59 14.33 -4.79
N ALA A 105 16.80 13.45 -5.41
CA ALA A 105 15.59 13.83 -6.13
C ALA A 105 14.59 14.55 -5.21
N ILE A 106 14.29 13.98 -4.03
CA ILE A 106 13.30 14.58 -3.12
C ILE A 106 13.77 15.93 -2.56
N LYS A 107 15.06 16.08 -2.27
CA LYS A 107 15.64 17.37 -1.85
C LYS A 107 15.55 18.42 -2.96
N THR A 108 15.72 18.00 -4.21
CA THR A 108 15.62 18.90 -5.36
C THR A 108 14.19 19.43 -5.50
N VAL A 109 13.18 18.57 -5.35
CA VAL A 109 11.77 18.97 -5.35
C VAL A 109 11.47 19.92 -4.20
N ALA A 110 11.89 19.59 -2.98
CA ALA A 110 11.71 20.46 -1.81
C ALA A 110 12.34 21.85 -2.00
N SER A 111 13.58 21.90 -2.51
CA SER A 111 14.27 23.17 -2.79
C SER A 111 13.57 24.01 -3.85
N ALA A 112 12.92 23.38 -4.84
CA ALA A 112 12.13 24.09 -5.83
C ALA A 112 10.89 24.74 -5.20
N ILE A 113 10.19 24.01 -4.33
CA ILE A 113 9.03 24.52 -3.59
C ILE A 113 9.44 25.69 -2.69
N ASP A 114 10.50 25.53 -1.90
CA ASP A 114 11.04 26.59 -1.03
C ASP A 114 11.48 27.83 -1.83
N GLY A 115 11.89 27.62 -3.09
CA GLY A 115 12.23 28.67 -4.05
C GLY A 115 11.02 29.39 -4.68
N GLY A 116 9.79 29.03 -4.30
CA GLY A 116 8.54 29.63 -4.76
C GLY A 116 7.87 28.92 -5.94
N GLN A 117 8.25 27.68 -6.25
CA GLN A 117 7.63 26.92 -7.33
C GLN A 117 6.32 26.28 -6.88
N GLU A 118 5.19 26.93 -7.18
CA GLU A 118 3.86 26.49 -6.72
C GLU A 118 3.27 25.32 -7.52
N ASN A 119 3.69 25.11 -8.76
CA ASN A 119 3.06 24.14 -9.67
C ASN A 119 3.79 22.79 -9.76
N ILE A 120 4.62 22.43 -8.78
CA ILE A 120 5.32 21.13 -8.73
C ILE A 120 4.58 20.14 -7.84
N MET A 121 4.60 18.85 -8.18
CA MET A 121 3.94 17.82 -7.37
C MET A 121 4.75 16.52 -7.34
N ALA A 122 5.07 16.02 -6.14
CA ALA A 122 5.62 14.69 -5.93
C ALA A 122 4.47 13.66 -5.92
N ILE A 123 4.53 12.69 -6.81
CA ILE A 123 3.49 11.67 -6.99
C ILE A 123 4.11 10.29 -6.75
N THR A 124 3.46 9.43 -5.98
CA THR A 124 3.89 8.04 -5.74
C THR A 124 2.69 7.09 -5.75
N ALA A 125 2.95 5.79 -5.96
CA ALA A 125 1.96 4.73 -5.89
C ALA A 125 2.23 3.79 -4.69
N ALA A 126 1.72 4.15 -3.51
CA ALA A 126 1.79 3.36 -2.28
C ALA A 126 3.19 2.97 -1.77
N ILE A 127 4.27 3.62 -2.23
CA ILE A 127 5.64 3.34 -1.80
C ILE A 127 6.40 4.59 -1.28
N PRO A 128 5.79 5.46 -0.43
CA PRO A 128 6.41 6.71 0.00
C PRO A 128 7.74 6.51 0.75
N GLY A 129 7.84 5.49 1.59
CA GLY A 129 9.05 5.19 2.38
C GLY A 129 10.27 4.83 1.52
N ALA A 130 10.08 4.30 0.31
CA ALA A 130 11.17 3.98 -0.60
C ALA A 130 11.92 5.22 -1.09
N PHE A 131 11.25 6.38 -1.09
CA PHE A 131 11.78 7.64 -1.61
C PHE A 131 11.99 8.72 -0.53
N GLY A 132 11.66 8.42 0.73
CA GLY A 132 11.70 9.39 1.82
C GLY A 132 10.57 10.41 1.73
N LEU A 133 9.43 10.03 1.14
CA LEU A 133 8.27 10.90 0.98
C LEU A 133 7.44 11.04 2.27
N ASP A 134 7.68 10.21 3.28
CA ASP A 134 6.94 10.24 4.53
C ASP A 134 7.11 11.55 5.30
N THR A 135 8.32 12.12 5.31
CA THR A 135 8.57 13.45 5.90
C THR A 135 8.24 14.58 4.92
N PHE A 136 8.36 14.32 3.62
CA PHE A 136 8.03 15.30 2.58
C PHE A 136 6.55 15.67 2.60
N LYS A 137 5.64 14.69 2.70
CA LYS A 137 4.19 14.94 2.73
C LYS A 137 3.74 15.76 3.94
N GLU A 138 4.46 15.66 5.06
CA GLU A 138 4.20 16.46 6.26
C GLU A 138 4.59 17.93 6.06
N SER A 139 5.70 18.16 5.34
CA SER A 139 6.26 19.50 5.10
C SER A 139 5.58 20.22 3.93
N TYR A 140 5.18 19.46 2.90
CA TYR A 140 4.63 19.98 1.64
C TYR A 140 3.35 19.24 1.23
N PRO A 141 2.30 19.24 2.07
CA PRO A 141 1.09 18.44 1.82
C PRO A 141 0.39 18.81 0.50
N ASP A 142 0.41 20.09 0.11
CA ASP A 142 -0.21 20.58 -1.13
C ASP A 142 0.57 20.19 -2.40
N HIS A 143 1.80 19.71 -2.24
CA HIS A 143 2.69 19.27 -3.32
C HIS A 143 2.89 17.74 -3.34
N TYR A 144 2.01 16.99 -2.67
CA TYR A 144 2.13 15.54 -2.53
C TYR A 144 0.84 14.83 -2.98
N LEU A 145 1.00 13.74 -3.73
CA LEU A 145 -0.08 12.83 -4.08
C LEU A 145 0.36 11.37 -3.96
N ASP A 146 -0.42 10.56 -3.26
CA ASP A 146 -0.33 9.11 -3.26
C ASP A 146 -1.58 8.54 -3.92
N VAL A 147 -1.42 7.85 -5.06
CA VAL A 147 -2.54 7.24 -5.78
C VAL A 147 -2.91 5.85 -5.25
N GLY A 148 -2.20 5.34 -4.24
CA GLY A 148 -2.32 3.96 -3.79
C GLY A 148 -1.61 2.99 -4.74
N ILE A 149 -2.00 1.72 -4.75
CA ILE A 149 -1.42 0.69 -5.65
C ILE A 149 -2.08 0.85 -7.03
N ALA A 150 -1.77 1.96 -7.71
CA ALA A 150 -2.39 2.37 -8.95
C ALA A 150 -1.41 3.17 -9.82
N GLU A 151 -0.32 2.54 -10.25
CA GLU A 151 0.73 3.16 -11.06
C GLU A 151 0.19 3.71 -12.40
N GLN A 152 -0.86 3.10 -12.94
CA GLN A 152 -1.56 3.62 -14.12
C GLN A 152 -2.21 4.98 -13.85
N ASP A 153 -2.81 5.13 -12.66
CA ASP A 153 -3.43 6.38 -12.22
C ASP A 153 -2.36 7.46 -11.93
N SER A 154 -1.19 7.09 -11.37
CA SER A 154 -0.10 8.05 -11.15
C SER A 154 0.40 8.64 -12.47
N VAL A 155 0.59 7.80 -13.49
CA VAL A 155 1.01 8.23 -14.83
C VAL A 155 -0.07 9.07 -15.52
N ALA A 156 -1.33 8.65 -15.46
CA ALA A 156 -2.45 9.39 -16.06
C ALA A 156 -2.65 10.76 -15.41
N PHE A 157 -2.61 10.81 -14.07
CA PHE A 157 -2.68 12.06 -13.31
C PHE A 157 -1.51 12.98 -13.67
N ALA A 158 -0.28 12.47 -13.68
CA ALA A 158 0.90 13.23 -14.07
C ALA A 158 0.75 13.83 -15.48
N ALA A 159 0.29 13.06 -16.45
CA ALA A 159 0.06 13.56 -17.80
C ALA A 159 -0.98 14.70 -17.84
N GLY A 160 -2.09 14.56 -17.12
CA GLY A 160 -3.11 15.61 -16.99
C GLY A 160 -2.59 16.86 -16.29
N PHE A 161 -1.86 16.69 -15.19
CA PHE A 161 -1.25 17.78 -14.42
C PHE A 161 -0.23 18.55 -15.27
N ALA A 162 0.65 17.85 -16.00
CA ALA A 162 1.58 18.47 -16.94
C ALA A 162 0.85 19.23 -18.06
N LYS A 163 -0.21 18.65 -18.62
CA LYS A 163 -1.03 19.30 -19.64
C LYS A 163 -1.69 20.59 -19.15
N ALA A 164 -2.02 20.67 -17.85
CA ALA A 164 -2.57 21.85 -17.20
C ALA A 164 -1.51 22.89 -16.80
N GLY A 165 -0.22 22.67 -17.11
CA GLY A 165 0.88 23.59 -16.78
C GLY A 165 1.61 23.25 -15.48
N GLY A 166 1.27 22.13 -14.84
CA GLY A 166 1.98 21.59 -13.69
C GLY A 166 3.30 20.91 -14.03
N GLN A 167 4.10 20.63 -13.01
CA GLN A 167 5.37 19.91 -13.08
C GLN A 167 5.29 18.66 -12.17
N PRO A 168 4.77 17.54 -12.68
CA PRO A 168 4.71 16.30 -11.92
C PRO A 168 6.10 15.65 -11.82
N VAL A 169 6.42 15.11 -10.65
CA VAL A 169 7.59 14.27 -10.40
C VAL A 169 7.12 12.93 -9.85
N LEU A 170 7.20 11.90 -10.69
CA LEU A 170 6.81 10.54 -10.34
C LEU A 170 7.96 9.84 -9.61
N PHE A 171 7.70 9.47 -8.36
CA PHE A 171 8.56 8.65 -7.51
C PHE A 171 8.07 7.21 -7.55
N GLU A 172 8.61 6.45 -8.51
CA GLU A 172 8.20 5.09 -8.85
C GLU A 172 9.42 4.17 -8.99
N ASN A 173 9.27 2.88 -8.66
CA ASN A 173 10.28 1.89 -9.01
C ASN A 173 10.09 1.47 -10.46
N SER A 174 11.17 1.45 -11.24
CA SER A 174 11.18 1.06 -12.66
C SER A 174 10.46 -0.26 -12.99
N THR A 175 10.34 -1.18 -12.03
CA THR A 175 9.64 -2.46 -12.22
C THR A 175 8.12 -2.34 -12.31
N PHE A 176 7.51 -1.31 -11.72
CA PHE A 176 6.05 -1.21 -11.61
C PHE A 176 5.36 -0.56 -12.83
N PRO A 177 5.88 0.52 -13.45
CA PRO A 177 5.28 1.11 -14.65
C PRO A 177 5.20 0.15 -15.85
N ALA A 178 6.07 -0.89 -15.90
CA ALA A 178 6.07 -1.89 -16.97
C ALA A 178 4.83 -2.82 -16.95
N ALA A 179 4.05 -2.83 -15.87
CA ALA A 179 2.82 -3.62 -15.79
C ALA A 179 1.65 -3.02 -16.61
N GLY A 180 1.85 -1.86 -17.25
CA GLY A 180 0.82 -1.17 -18.05
C GLY A 180 1.28 -0.57 -19.38
N LEU A 181 2.49 -0.90 -19.87
CA LEU A 181 2.97 -0.54 -21.20
C LEU A 181 2.96 -1.73 -22.16
#